data_AF-A0A060M107-F1
#
_entry.id   AF-A0A060M107-F1
#
_cell.length_a   1.000
_cell.length_b   1.000
_cell.length_c   1.000
_cell.angle_alpha   90.00
_cell.angle_beta   90.00
_cell.angle_gamma   90.00
#
_symmetry.space_group_name_H-M   'P 1'
#
loop_
_entity.id
_entity.type
_entity.pdbx_description
1 polymer ?
#
loop_
_entity_poly.entity_id
_entity_poly.type
_entity_poly.pdbx_seq_one_letter_code
_entity_poly.pdbx_strand_id
1 'polypeptide(L)'
;MEELNWKKEVAYTFEVAGRLFKREFIVNGIDGKRYIKPVQNERVAPTTHDSTGDEFKEMTAELIASRISHDDQYRIEIELIYRLPDTGNYIGADYVEFKRAEPDFYFDFLPVKF
;
A
#
# COMPACT_ATOMS: atom_id res chain seq x y z
N MET A 1 26.34 17.08 -4.45
CA MET A 1 24.99 16.59 -4.76
C MET A 1 25.00 15.15 -4.32
N GLU A 2 24.39 14.83 -3.18
CA GLU A 2 24.33 13.44 -2.71
C GLU A 2 23.35 12.68 -3.59
N GLU A 3 23.85 11.60 -4.19
CA GLU A 3 23.08 10.77 -5.10
C GLU A 3 22.07 9.96 -4.28
N LEU A 4 20.78 10.01 -4.65
CA LEU A 4 19.74 9.25 -3.97
C LEU A 4 19.99 7.76 -4.16
N ASN A 5 20.55 7.09 -3.15
CA ASN A 5 20.84 5.67 -3.19
C ASN A 5 19.59 4.88 -2.77
N TRP A 6 18.64 4.77 -3.70
CA TRP A 6 17.40 4.02 -3.50
C TRP A 6 17.70 2.52 -3.44
N LYS A 7 17.49 1.90 -2.29
CA LYS A 7 17.59 0.44 -2.13
C LYS A 7 16.20 -0.17 -2.03
N LYS A 8 15.96 -1.28 -2.73
CA LYS A 8 14.73 -2.06 -2.55
C LYS A 8 14.78 -2.77 -1.20
N GLU A 9 13.70 -2.73 -0.43
CA GLU A 9 13.69 -3.33 0.92
C GLU A 9 12.57 -4.35 1.10
N VAL A 10 11.34 -4.06 0.66
CA VAL A 10 10.22 -4.98 0.88
C VAL A 10 9.17 -4.86 -0.21
N ALA A 11 8.51 -5.96 -0.54
CA ALA A 11 7.28 -5.97 -1.31
C ALA A 11 6.16 -6.56 -0.44
N TYR A 12 5.07 -5.81 -0.28
CA TYR A 12 3.90 -6.29 0.44
C TYR A 12 2.83 -6.78 -0.51
N THR A 13 2.22 -7.91 -0.15
CA THR A 13 0.99 -8.42 -0.74
C THR A 13 -0.19 -8.09 0.19
N PHE A 14 -1.23 -7.49 -0.35
CA PHE A 14 -2.47 -7.13 0.34
C PHE A 14 -3.60 -7.99 -0.24
N GLU A 15 -4.40 -8.61 0.61
CA GLU A 15 -5.58 -9.38 0.20
C GLU A 15 -6.86 -8.63 0.56
N VAL A 16 -7.78 -8.51 -0.40
CA VAL A 16 -9.15 -8.02 -0.17
C VAL A 16 -10.08 -8.62 -1.21
N ALA A 17 -11.28 -9.03 -0.80
CA ALA A 17 -12.30 -9.61 -1.68
C ALA A 17 -11.77 -10.78 -2.55
N GLY A 18 -10.85 -11.60 -2.02
CA GLY A 18 -10.22 -12.72 -2.74
C GLY A 18 -9.21 -12.31 -3.82
N ARG A 19 -8.82 -11.03 -3.87
CA ARG A 19 -7.83 -10.48 -4.81
C ARG A 19 -6.53 -10.14 -4.08
N LEU A 20 -5.40 -10.31 -4.77
CA LEU A 20 -4.07 -10.01 -4.26
C LEU A 20 -3.49 -8.78 -4.97
N PHE A 21 -3.01 -7.83 -4.17
CA PHE A 21 -2.40 -6.59 -4.63
C PHE A 21 -0.96 -6.55 -4.14
N LYS A 22 0.01 -6.36 -5.03
CA LYS A 22 1.42 -6.27 -4.65
C LYS A 22 1.91 -4.84 -4.80
N ARG A 23 2.57 -4.32 -3.76
CA ARG A 23 3.22 -3.01 -3.82
C ARG A 23 4.66 -3.11 -3.32
N GLU A 24 5.58 -2.57 -4.12
CA GLU A 24 7.00 -2.47 -3.75
C GLU A 24 7.24 -1.20 -2.93
N PHE A 25 8.08 -1.33 -1.90
CA PHE A 25 8.54 -0.23 -1.07
C PHE A 25 10.06 -0.12 -1.20
N ILE A 26 10.53 1.12 -1.33
CA ILE A 26 11.94 1.48 -1.48
C ILE A 26 12.40 2.32 -0.30
N VAL A 27 13.68 2.21 0.05
CA VAL A 27 14.30 3.01 1.11
C VAL A 27 15.14 4.10 0.52
N ASN A 28 14.99 5.30 1.06
CA ASN A 28 15.94 6.37 0.84
C ASN A 28 17.13 6.19 1.80
N GLY A 29 18.32 5.99 1.25
CA GLY A 29 19.55 5.82 2.04
C GLY A 29 19.98 7.05 2.85
N ILE A 30 19.36 8.22 2.65
CA ILE A 30 19.68 9.46 3.37
C ILE A 30 18.92 9.56 4.69
N ASP A 31 17.60 9.31 4.69
CA ASP A 31 16.75 9.44 5.88
C ASP A 31 16.31 8.10 6.49
N GLY A 32 16.63 6.99 5.82
CA GLY A 32 16.27 5.64 6.27
C GLY A 32 14.78 5.35 6.19
N LYS A 33 13.98 6.17 5.49
CA LYS A 33 12.54 6.00 5.41
C LYS A 33 12.11 5.17 4.22
N ARG A 34 10.99 4.49 4.38
CA ARG A 34 10.30 3.74 3.32
C ARG A 34 9.36 4.63 2.53
N TYR A 35 9.36 4.39 1.23
CA TYR A 35 8.51 5.07 0.27
C TYR A 35 7.79 4.04 -0.58
N ILE A 36 6.55 4.36 -0.93
CA ILE A 36 5.83 3.57 -1.91
C ILE A 36 6.51 3.78 -3.26
N LYS A 37 6.95 2.69 -3.91
CA LYS A 37 7.50 2.80 -5.26
C LYS A 37 6.40 3.29 -6.19
N PRO A 38 6.62 4.38 -6.95
CA PRO A 38 5.63 4.88 -7.89
C PRO A 38 5.45 3.88 -9.03
N VAL A 39 4.20 3.68 -9.45
CA VAL A 39 3.92 3.13 -10.79
C VAL A 39 4.14 4.29 -11.77
N GLN A 40 4.54 4.00 -13.03
CA GLN A 40 4.94 5.03 -14.02
C GLN A 40 4.09 6.32 -13.95
N ASN A 41 4.75 7.49 -13.85
CA ASN A 41 4.18 8.84 -13.72
C ASN A 41 3.53 9.21 -12.35
N GLU A 42 3.61 8.39 -11.31
CA GLU A 42 3.17 8.74 -9.95
C GLU A 42 4.27 9.45 -9.14
N ARG A 43 3.88 10.33 -8.21
CA ARG A 43 4.81 10.92 -7.23
C ARG A 43 5.14 9.89 -6.16
N VAL A 44 6.41 9.81 -5.77
CA VAL A 44 6.85 9.04 -4.60
C VAL A 44 6.23 9.67 -3.35
N ALA A 45 5.45 8.90 -2.60
CA ALA A 45 4.91 9.31 -1.30
C ALA A 45 5.69 8.62 -0.17
N PRO A 46 6.18 9.36 0.84
CA PRO A 46 6.76 8.74 2.01
C PRO A 46 5.68 7.92 2.72
N THR A 47 6.08 6.75 3.20
CA THR A 47 5.36 6.13 4.30
C THR A 47 5.99 6.61 5.60
N THR A 48 5.22 6.66 6.68
CA THR A 48 5.73 7.08 8.00
C THR A 48 6.59 5.99 8.66
N HIS A 49 7.15 5.06 7.88
CA HIS A 49 7.79 3.86 8.36
C HIS A 49 9.30 3.92 8.14
N ASP A 50 10.05 3.64 9.19
CA ASP A 50 11.50 3.47 9.13
C ASP A 50 11.86 2.14 8.47
N SER A 51 13.03 2.09 7.83
CA SER A 51 13.63 0.86 7.33
C SER A 51 13.97 -0.09 8.48
N THR A 52 13.77 -1.39 8.26
CA THR A 52 14.20 -2.46 9.16
C THR A 52 15.64 -2.92 8.85
N GLY A 53 16.22 -2.47 7.73
CA GLY A 53 17.55 -2.84 7.28
C GLY A 53 17.66 -4.26 6.71
N ASP A 54 16.51 -4.93 6.53
CA ASP A 54 16.44 -6.27 5.95
C ASP A 54 16.68 -6.24 4.43
N GLU A 55 17.42 -7.22 3.91
CA GLU A 55 17.57 -7.39 2.46
C GLU A 55 16.29 -7.98 1.86
N PHE A 56 15.72 -7.25 0.90
CA PHE A 56 14.58 -7.57 0.02
C PHE A 56 13.72 -8.79 0.43
N LYS A 57 12.66 -8.54 1.20
CA LYS A 57 11.66 -9.56 1.59
C LYS A 57 10.32 -9.36 0.87
N GLU A 58 9.66 -10.45 0.55
CA GLU A 58 8.24 -10.44 0.16
C GLU A 58 7.40 -10.89 1.35
N MET A 59 6.36 -10.13 1.67
CA MET A 59 5.58 -10.33 2.89
C MET A 59 4.11 -10.08 2.62
N THR A 60 3.22 -10.77 3.33
CA THR A 60 1.79 -10.50 3.28
C THR A 60 1.42 -9.54 4.41
N ALA A 61 0.76 -8.43 4.07
CA ALA A 61 0.21 -7.51 5.06
C ALA A 61 -1.06 -8.12 5.68
N GLU A 62 -1.26 -7.93 6.98
CA GLU A 62 -2.38 -8.50 7.72
C GLU A 62 -3.56 -7.52 7.69
N LEU A 63 -4.73 -7.93 7.18
CA LEU A 63 -5.93 -7.10 7.23
C LEU A 63 -6.48 -7.08 8.66
N ILE A 64 -6.49 -5.89 9.28
CA ILE A 64 -6.91 -5.71 10.69
C ILE A 64 -8.33 -5.19 10.79
N ALA A 65 -8.72 -4.30 9.88
CA ALA A 65 -10.06 -3.74 9.85
C ALA A 65 -10.50 -3.42 8.41
N SER A 66 -11.79 -3.54 8.18
CA SER A 66 -12.44 -3.15 6.93
C SER A 66 -13.81 -2.54 7.23
N ARG A 67 -14.20 -1.51 6.48
CA ARG A 67 -15.53 -0.89 6.57
C ARG A 67 -16.04 -0.56 5.18
N ILE A 68 -17.28 -0.94 4.88
CA ILE A 68 -17.97 -0.45 3.69
C ILE A 68 -18.29 1.04 3.91
N SER A 69 -17.67 1.90 3.11
CA SER A 69 -17.88 3.36 3.15
C SER A 69 -18.99 3.80 2.18
N HIS A 70 -19.22 3.03 1.11
CA HIS A 70 -20.27 3.28 0.13
C HIS A 70 -20.75 1.97 -0.48
N ASP A 71 -22.07 1.83 -0.68
CA ASP A 71 -22.67 0.69 -1.35
C ASP A 71 -23.95 1.11 -2.08
N ASP A 72 -23.94 1.05 -3.40
CA ASP A 72 -25.10 1.31 -4.25
C ASP A 72 -25.24 0.30 -5.39
N GLN A 73 -26.17 0.53 -6.32
CA GLN A 73 -26.39 -0.34 -7.47
C GLN A 73 -25.22 -0.37 -8.48
N TYR A 74 -24.27 0.57 -8.39
CA TYR A 74 -23.18 0.76 -9.33
C TYR A 74 -21.82 0.34 -8.79
N ARG A 75 -21.58 0.47 -7.47
CA ARG A 75 -20.28 0.17 -6.86
C ARG A 75 -20.37 -0.12 -5.35
N ILE A 76 -19.33 -0.76 -4.84
CA ILE A 76 -19.02 -0.87 -3.42
C ILE A 76 -17.65 -0.26 -3.16
N GLU A 77 -17.52 0.54 -2.10
CA GLU A 77 -16.27 1.11 -1.62
C GLU A 77 -15.99 0.60 -0.20
N ILE A 78 -14.76 0.18 0.04
CA ILE A 78 -14.31 -0.41 1.30
C ILE A 78 -13.04 0.31 1.74
N GLU A 79 -13.09 0.93 2.91
CA GLU A 79 -11.91 1.41 3.62
C GLU A 79 -11.24 0.26 4.35
N LEU A 80 -9.91 0.17 4.27
CA LEU A 80 -9.10 -0.95 4.74
C LEU A 80 -7.97 -0.44 5.63
N ILE A 81 -7.65 -1.19 6.69
CA ILE A 81 -6.46 -0.99 7.51
C ILE A 81 -5.68 -2.29 7.57
N TYR A 82 -4.44 -2.24 7.10
CA TYR A 82 -3.50 -3.35 7.15
C TYR A 82 -2.40 -3.10 8.18
N ARG A 83 -1.90 -4.17 8.79
CA ARG A 83 -0.67 -4.17 9.61
C ARG A 83 0.49 -4.75 8.81
N LEU A 84 1.63 -4.07 8.87
CA LEU A 84 2.89 -4.49 8.27
C LEU A 84 3.64 -5.40 9.26
N PRO A 85 3.95 -6.66 8.91
CA PRO A 85 4.44 -7.64 9.89
C PRO A 85 5.82 -7.34 10.48
N ASP A 86 6.69 -6.69 9.71
CA ASP A 86 8.08 -6.42 10.07
C ASP A 86 8.25 -5.16 10.93
N THR A 87 7.44 -4.14 10.67
CA THR A 87 7.49 -2.88 11.42
C THR A 87 6.42 -2.78 12.50
N GLY A 88 5.38 -3.62 12.44
CA GLY A 88 4.20 -3.53 13.29
C GLY A 88 3.31 -2.32 13.02
N ASN A 89 3.67 -1.47 12.06
CA ASN A 89 2.92 -0.27 11.68
C ASN A 89 1.65 -0.60 10.89
N TYR A 90 0.80 0.41 10.73
CA TYR A 90 -0.44 0.31 9.97
C TYR A 90 -0.42 1.16 8.70
N ILE A 91 -1.08 0.67 7.66
CA ILE A 91 -1.31 1.41 6.40
C ILE A 91 -2.78 1.34 6.01
N GLY A 92 -3.32 2.47 5.59
CA GLY A 92 -4.70 2.59 5.11
C GLY A 92 -4.77 2.45 3.60
N ALA A 93 -5.83 1.82 3.11
CA ALA A 93 -6.12 1.70 1.69
C ALA A 93 -7.63 1.79 1.43
N ASP A 94 -8.00 2.17 0.21
CA ASP A 94 -9.36 2.11 -0.29
C ASP A 94 -9.45 1.05 -1.39
N TYR A 95 -10.51 0.25 -1.35
CA TYR A 95 -10.89 -0.67 -2.41
C TYR A 95 -12.26 -0.28 -2.97
N VAL A 96 -12.36 -0.15 -4.28
CA VAL A 96 -13.62 0.11 -4.99
C VAL A 96 -13.85 -1.00 -6.00
N GLU A 97 -15.03 -1.59 -5.99
CA GLU A 97 -15.47 -2.56 -7.01
C GLU A 97 -16.73 -2.05 -7.71
N PHE A 98 -16.70 -2.01 -9.04
CA PHE A 98 -17.81 -1.59 -9.87
C PHE A 98 -18.70 -2.78 -10.25
N LYS A 99 -20.00 -2.68 -9.99
CA LYS A 99 -21.02 -3.72 -10.22
C LYS A 99 -21.50 -3.78 -11.68
N ARG A 100 -20.57 -3.68 -12.64
CA ARG A 100 -20.86 -3.75 -14.10
C ARG A 100 -20.82 -5.20 -14.60
N ALA A 101 -21.24 -5.42 -15.85
CA ALA A 101 -21.19 -6.74 -16.51
C ALA A 101 -19.77 -7.34 -16.55
N GLU A 102 -18.74 -6.48 -16.50
CA GLU A 102 -17.36 -6.84 -16.21
C GLU A 102 -16.94 -6.08 -14.93
N PRO A 103 -16.61 -6.78 -13.83
CA PRO A 103 -16.19 -6.13 -12.60
C PRO A 103 -14.84 -5.45 -12.81
N ASP A 104 -14.84 -4.12 -12.80
CA ASP A 104 -13.63 -3.32 -12.69
C ASP A 104 -13.40 -2.96 -11.22
N PHE A 105 -12.15 -2.74 -10.82
CA PHE A 105 -11.82 -2.39 -9.45
C PHE A 105 -10.65 -1.41 -9.37
N TYR A 106 -10.61 -0.70 -8.25
CA TYR A 106 -9.53 0.20 -7.87
C TYR A 106 -9.06 -0.14 -6.47
N PHE A 107 -7.75 -0.15 -6.26
CA PHE A 107 -7.12 -0.30 -4.95
C PHE A 107 -6.01 0.73 -4.85
N ASP A 108 -6.09 1.60 -3.86
CA ASP A 108 -5.08 2.63 -3.66
C ASP A 108 -4.85 2.92 -2.18
N PHE A 109 -3.66 3.41 -1.87
CA PHE A 109 -3.31 3.80 -0.52
C PHE A 109 -3.90 5.17 -0.21
N LEU A 110 -4.40 5.33 1.01
CA LEU A 110 -4.99 6.60 1.42
C LEU A 110 -3.92 7.72 1.41
N PRO A 111 -4.21 8.89 0.82
CA PRO A 111 -3.33 10.04 0.96
C PRO A 111 -3.26 10.43 2.43
N VAL A 112 -2.04 10.44 2.97
CA VAL A 112 -1.77 10.80 4.37
C VAL A 112 -2.21 12.25 4.61
N LYS A 113 -3.40 12.44 5.19
CA LYS A 113 -3.83 13.73 5.73
C LYS A 113 -3.44 13.75 7.21
N PHE A 114 -2.36 14.47 7.52
CA PHE A 114 -2.08 14.92 8.88
C PHE A 114 -2.96 16.13 9.22
#